data_AF-Q14LH3-F1
#
_entry.id   AF-Q14LH3-F1
#
_cell.length_a   1.000
_cell.length_b   1.000
_cell.length_c   1.000
_cell.angle_alpha   90.00
_cell.angle_beta   90.00
_cell.angle_gamma   90.00
#
_symmetry.space_group_name_H-M   'P 1'
#
loop_
_entity.id
_entity.type
_entity.pdbx_description
1 polymer ?
#
loop_
_entity_poly.entity_id
_entity_poly.type
_entity_poly.pdbx_seq_one_letter_code
_entity_poly.pdbx_strand_id
1 'polypeptide(L)'
;MKIRLNKYRDSPREFIYRYFLKFGVKFPVCVKTLYKWIRLGFYGFLKQNLRHRGKKYKRKGKSDNRGKLTDFKSILDIENKVSNVGWFEMDTVVGKTINLVV
;
A
#
# COMPACT_ATOMS: atom_id res chain seq x y z
N MET A 1 -22.94 -11.03 -23.86
CA MET A 1 -22.08 -12.03 -23.18
C MET A 1 -21.09 -11.30 -22.25
N LYS A 2 -21.24 -11.36 -20.92
CA LYS A 2 -20.29 -10.72 -19.99
C LYS A 2 -19.04 -11.60 -19.87
N ILE A 3 -17.98 -11.25 -20.59
CA ILE A 3 -16.68 -11.92 -20.52
C ILE A 3 -16.14 -11.76 -19.08
N ARG A 4 -16.00 -12.87 -18.36
CA ARG A 4 -15.42 -12.90 -17.00
C ARG A 4 -13.94 -13.25 -17.09
N LEU A 5 -13.07 -12.31 -16.76
CA LEU A 5 -11.62 -12.49 -16.91
C LEU A 5 -11.01 -13.33 -15.78
N ASN A 6 -11.32 -13.07 -14.52
CA ASN A 6 -10.71 -13.79 -13.39
C ASN A 6 -11.54 -15.00 -12.91
N LYS A 7 -11.87 -15.95 -13.78
CA LYS A 7 -12.73 -17.10 -13.41
C LYS A 7 -12.11 -18.05 -12.38
N TYR A 8 -10.80 -18.26 -12.43
CA TYR A 8 -10.11 -19.34 -11.72
C TYR A 8 -9.65 -19.01 -10.29
N ARG A 9 -10.10 -17.88 -9.74
CA ARG A 9 -9.66 -17.39 -8.42
C ARG A 9 -8.15 -17.11 -8.30
N ASP A 10 -7.50 -16.93 -9.44
CA ASP A 10 -6.08 -16.61 -9.53
C ASP A 10 -5.77 -15.29 -8.80
N SER A 11 -4.57 -15.22 -8.23
CA SER A 11 -3.98 -13.94 -7.87
C SER A 11 -3.68 -13.13 -9.14
N PRO A 12 -3.63 -11.78 -9.07
CA PRO A 12 -3.32 -10.95 -10.24
C PRO A 12 -1.98 -11.29 -10.91
N ARG A 13 -1.00 -11.78 -10.14
CA ARG A 13 0.30 -12.23 -10.68
C ARG A 13 0.15 -13.55 -11.46
N GLU A 14 -0.57 -14.52 -10.91
CA GLU A 14 -0.86 -15.78 -11.60
C GLU A 14 -1.68 -15.56 -12.87
N PHE A 15 -2.65 -14.62 -12.82
CA PHE A 15 -3.42 -14.22 -13.99
C PHE A 15 -2.54 -13.67 -15.12
N ILE A 16 -1.60 -12.78 -14.80
CA ILE A 16 -0.65 -12.22 -15.77
C ILE A 16 0.22 -13.33 -16.37
N TYR A 17 0.68 -14.27 -15.55
CA TYR A 17 1.50 -15.39 -16.02
C TYR A 17 0.71 -16.32 -16.95
N ARG A 18 -0.54 -16.66 -16.60
CA ARG A 18 -1.44 -17.43 -17.46
C ARG A 18 -1.77 -16.73 -18.76
N TYR A 19 -1.95 -15.42 -18.72
CA TYR A 19 -2.13 -14.61 -19.93
C TYR A 19 -0.91 -14.72 -20.85
N PHE A 20 0.29 -14.59 -20.29
CA PHE A 20 1.53 -14.78 -21.04
C PHE A 20 1.64 -16.18 -21.66
N LEU A 21 1.37 -17.24 -20.90
CA LEU A 21 1.38 -18.61 -21.42
C LEU A 21 0.36 -18.83 -22.55
N LYS A 22 -0.81 -18.18 -22.47
CA LYS A 22 -1.90 -18.36 -23.43
C LYS A 22 -1.69 -17.59 -24.74
N PHE A 23 -1.15 -16.37 -24.65
CA PHE A 23 -1.08 -15.45 -25.78
C PHE A 23 0.35 -15.19 -26.26
N GLY A 24 1.38 -15.64 -25.54
CA GLY A 24 2.79 -15.38 -25.86
C GLY A 24 3.23 -13.93 -25.68
N VAL A 25 2.34 -13.04 -25.22
CA VAL A 25 2.60 -11.60 -25.09
C VAL A 25 2.53 -11.16 -23.65
N LYS A 26 3.37 -10.18 -23.30
CA LYS A 26 3.38 -9.57 -21.96
C LYS A 26 2.03 -8.90 -21.69
N PHE A 27 1.51 -9.06 -20.48
CA PHE A 27 0.27 -8.38 -20.10
C PHE A 27 0.47 -6.85 -20.15
N PRO A 28 -0.47 -6.10 -20.76
CA PRO A 28 -0.26 -4.69 -21.10
C PRO A 28 -0.21 -3.75 -19.89
N VAL A 29 -0.61 -4.21 -18.70
CA VAL A 29 -0.61 -3.40 -17.48
C VAL A 29 0.17 -4.06 -16.36
N CYS A 30 0.71 -3.23 -15.48
CA CYS A 30 1.42 -3.72 -14.30
C CYS A 30 0.45 -4.34 -13.28
N VAL A 31 1.00 -5.17 -12.39
CA VAL A 31 0.24 -5.86 -11.33
C VAL A 31 -0.57 -4.87 -10.47
N LYS A 32 -0.01 -3.69 -10.17
CA LYS A 32 -0.65 -2.65 -9.35
C LYS A 32 -1.91 -2.10 -10.04
N THR A 33 -1.83 -1.83 -11.34
CA THR A 33 -2.98 -1.37 -12.14
C THR A 33 -4.05 -2.45 -12.24
N LEU A 34 -3.66 -3.70 -12.43
CA LEU A 34 -4.59 -4.83 -12.43
C LEU A 34 -5.35 -4.96 -11.10
N TYR A 35 -4.65 -4.81 -9.96
CA TYR A 35 -5.32 -4.77 -8.65
C TYR A 35 -6.33 -3.62 -8.52
N LYS A 36 -6.01 -2.43 -9.06
CA LYS A 36 -6.92 -1.28 -9.08
C LYS A 36 -8.18 -1.61 -9.90
N TRP A 37 -8.01 -2.21 -11.09
CA TRP A 37 -9.15 -2.61 -11.94
C TRP A 37 -10.03 -3.67 -11.29
N ILE A 38 -9.44 -4.68 -10.64
CA ILE A 38 -10.20 -5.70 -9.91
C ILE A 38 -10.95 -5.10 -8.72
N ARG A 39 -10.34 -4.13 -8.01
CA ARG A 39 -11.01 -3.43 -6.92
C ARG A 39 -12.19 -2.59 -7.41
N LEU A 40 -12.08 -1.97 -8.58
CA LEU A 40 -13.11 -1.13 -9.19
C LEU A 40 -14.16 -1.92 -9.99
N GLY A 41 -13.91 -3.19 -10.31
CA GLY A 41 -14.83 -4.04 -11.06
C GLY A 41 -14.80 -3.81 -12.58
N PHE A 42 -13.70 -3.24 -13.12
CA PHE A 42 -13.58 -2.97 -14.55
C PHE A 42 -13.36 -4.24 -15.38
N TYR A 43 -13.71 -4.18 -16.67
CA TYR A 43 -13.43 -5.21 -17.67
C TYR A 43 -13.92 -6.63 -17.31
N GLY A 44 -14.94 -6.74 -16.45
CA GLY A 44 -15.46 -8.04 -16.00
C GLY A 44 -14.61 -8.73 -14.93
N PHE A 45 -13.71 -8.00 -14.26
CA PHE A 45 -13.03 -8.46 -13.06
C PHE A 45 -13.96 -8.37 -11.84
N LEU A 46 -14.01 -9.44 -11.04
CA LEU A 46 -14.75 -9.45 -9.78
C LEU A 46 -13.80 -9.63 -8.60
N LYS A 47 -13.89 -8.73 -7.62
CA LYS A 47 -13.13 -8.82 -6.36
C LYS A 47 -13.35 -10.15 -5.63
N GLN A 48 -14.56 -10.73 -5.75
CA GLN A 48 -14.93 -12.02 -5.14
C GLN A 48 -14.14 -13.19 -5.73
N ASN A 49 -13.65 -13.05 -6.96
CA ASN A 49 -12.84 -14.06 -7.63
C ASN A 49 -11.33 -13.82 -7.44
N LEU A 50 -10.93 -13.07 -6.41
CA LEU A 50 -9.55 -13.15 -5.93
C LEU A 50 -9.43 -14.37 -5.00
N ARG A 51 -8.23 -14.94 -4.88
CA ARG A 51 -7.92 -16.05 -3.95
C ARG A 51 -8.48 -15.85 -2.53
N HIS A 52 -8.43 -14.61 -2.01
CA HIS A 52 -8.96 -14.25 -0.69
C HIS A 52 -10.30 -13.50 -0.74
N ARG A 53 -10.98 -13.48 -1.88
CA ARG A 53 -12.22 -12.72 -2.13
C ARG A 53 -12.09 -11.23 -1.77
N GLY A 54 -10.87 -10.70 -1.88
CA GLY A 54 -10.53 -9.34 -1.47
C GLY A 54 -10.54 -9.08 0.03
N LYS A 55 -10.54 -10.12 0.88
CA LYS A 55 -10.26 -10.00 2.32
C LYS A 55 -8.76 -9.80 2.54
N LYS A 56 -8.41 -8.96 3.51
CA LYS A 56 -7.01 -8.82 3.96
C LYS A 56 -6.59 -10.12 4.66
N TYR A 57 -5.34 -10.53 4.47
CA TYR A 57 -4.75 -11.64 5.23
C TYR A 57 -4.68 -11.26 6.70
N LYS A 58 -5.43 -11.96 7.55
CA LYS A 58 -5.19 -11.96 9.00
C LYS A 58 -4.21 -13.10 9.31
N ARG A 59 -3.08 -12.80 9.96
CA ARG A 59 -2.23 -13.86 10.51
C ARG A 59 -3.00 -14.49 11.69
N LYS A 60 -3.07 -15.82 11.76
CA LYS A 60 -3.68 -16.50 12.92
C LYS A 60 -2.96 -16.03 14.20
N GLY A 61 -3.71 -15.60 15.20
CA GLY A 61 -3.19 -15.23 16.52
C GLY A 61 -2.58 -13.83 16.67
N LYS A 62 -2.57 -12.97 15.64
CA LYS A 62 -2.11 -11.58 15.77
C LYS A 62 -3.19 -10.59 15.35
N SER A 63 -3.53 -9.65 16.24
CA SER A 63 -4.30 -8.46 15.89
C SER A 63 -3.54 -7.65 14.84
N ASP A 64 -4.27 -7.05 13.90
CA ASP A 64 -3.68 -6.11 12.95
C ASP A 64 -3.31 -4.82 13.71
N ASN A 65 -2.01 -4.67 14.04
CA ASN A 65 -1.48 -3.51 14.76
C ASN A 65 -1.05 -2.38 13.79
N ARG A 66 -1.28 -2.51 12.49
CA ARG A 66 -0.98 -1.43 11.53
C ARG A 66 -1.86 -0.22 11.82
N GLY A 67 -1.24 0.92 12.11
CA GLY A 67 -1.94 2.15 12.51
C GLY A 67 -2.34 2.21 13.99
N LYS A 68 -1.93 1.22 14.80
CA LYS A 68 -2.02 1.29 16.26
C LYS A 68 -0.63 1.59 16.81
N LEU A 69 -0.40 2.82 17.24
CA LEU A 69 0.75 3.15 18.08
C LEU A 69 0.49 2.50 19.44
N THR A 70 1.27 1.48 19.81
CA THR A 70 1.12 0.79 21.09
C THR A 70 1.70 1.61 22.24
N ASP A 71 2.70 2.44 21.95
CA ASP A 71 3.47 3.18 22.94
C ASP A 71 3.30 4.68 22.68
N PHE A 72 2.17 5.24 23.13
CA PHE A 72 2.02 6.68 23.24
C PHE A 72 2.81 7.14 24.48
N LYS A 73 3.88 7.93 24.25
CA LYS A 73 4.41 8.83 25.28
C LYS A 73 3.86 10.22 24.97
N SER A 74 3.25 10.88 25.95
CA SER A 74 2.95 12.30 25.77
C SER A 74 4.27 13.07 25.70
N ILE A 75 4.31 14.19 25.00
CA ILE A 75 5.53 15.04 24.91
C ILE A 75 6.02 15.42 26.32
N LEU A 76 5.10 15.51 27.28
CA LEU A 76 5.37 15.82 28.68
C LEU A 76 6.03 14.65 29.43
N ASP A 77 5.80 13.41 29.01
CA ASP A 77 6.39 12.19 29.60
C ASP A 77 7.76 11.83 28.98
N ILE A 78 8.21 12.59 27.97
CA ILE A 78 9.52 12.39 27.35
C ILE A 78 10.56 13.14 28.18
N GLU A 79 11.37 12.38 28.92
CA GLU A 79 12.54 12.90 29.63
C GLU A 79 13.59 13.37 28.60
N ASN A 80 13.56 14.66 28.25
CA ASN A 80 14.46 15.24 27.28
C ASN A 80 15.82 15.49 27.91
N LYS A 81 16.77 14.57 27.67
CA LYS A 81 18.20 14.85 27.94
C LYS A 81 18.70 15.92 26.97
N VAL A 82 19.61 16.79 27.43
CA VAL A 82 20.22 17.86 26.60
C VAL A 82 20.84 17.31 25.30
N SER A 83 21.26 16.04 25.27
CA SER A 83 21.74 15.35 24.08
C SER A 83 20.68 15.08 22.99
N ASN A 84 19.38 15.14 23.33
CA ASN A 84 18.28 14.86 22.40
C ASN A 84 17.83 16.12 21.63
N VAL A 85 18.31 17.30 22.00
CA VAL A 85 17.89 18.59 21.42
C VAL A 85 18.18 18.65 19.91
N GLY A 86 19.27 18.01 19.44
CA GLY A 86 19.62 17.96 18.02
C GLY A 86 18.67 17.15 17.13
N TRP A 87 17.81 16.30 17.69
CA TRP A 87 16.81 15.56 16.90
C TRP A 87 15.64 16.45 16.49
N PHE A 88 15.30 17.47 17.29
CA PHE A 88 14.25 18.45 16.94
C PHE A 88 14.76 19.54 15.99
N GLU A 89 16.07 19.87 16.04
CA GLU A 89 16.64 20.89 15.17
C GLU A 89 16.59 20.51 13.67
N MET A 90 16.65 19.21 13.32
CA MET A 90 16.53 18.75 11.92
C MET A 90 15.16 19.07 11.31
N ASP A 91 14.08 19.08 12.11
CA ASP A 91 12.72 19.39 11.62
C ASP A 91 12.45 20.90 11.54
N THR A 92 13.30 21.75 12.14
CA THR A 92 13.19 23.22 12.11
C THR A 92 14.13 23.92 11.13
N VAL A 93 14.90 23.20 10.30
CA VAL A 93 15.58 23.84 9.15
C VAL A 93 14.57 24.07 8.01
N VAL A 94 13.52 24.83 8.35
CA VAL A 94 12.63 25.50 7.41
C VAL A 94 13.37 26.75 6.96
N GLY A 95 13.79 26.77 5.70
CA GLY A 95 14.00 27.98 4.93
C GLY A 95 15.19 28.84 5.35
N LYS A 96 16.24 28.79 4.54
CA LYS A 96 17.22 29.86 4.38
C LYS A 96 16.48 31.21 4.30
N THR A 97 16.66 32.09 5.30
CA THR A 97 16.15 33.46 5.24
C THR A 97 16.79 34.13 4.02
N ILE A 98 15.99 34.45 3.01
CA ILE A 98 16.44 35.29 1.90
C ILE A 98 16.42 36.73 2.45
N ASN A 99 17.60 37.36 2.49
CA ASN A 99 17.76 38.78 2.81
C ASN A 99 16.82 39.62 1.93
N LEU A 100 15.86 40.31 2.55
CA LEU A 100 15.25 41.50 1.95
C LEU A 100 15.85 42.71 2.66
N VAL A 101 16.76 43.36 1.94
CA VAL A 101 17.14 44.75 2.18
C VAL A 101 15.93 45.61 1.83
N VAL A 102 15.49 46.44 2.78
CA VAL A 102 14.74 47.68 2.53
C VAL A 102 15.38 48.75 3.40
#